data_AF-A0A952I5G9-F1
#
_entry.id   AF-A0A952I5G9-F1
#
_cell.length_a   1.000
_cell.length_b   1.000
_cell.length_c   1.000
_cell.angle_alpha   90.00
_cell.angle_beta   90.00
_cell.angle_gamma   90.00
#
_symmetry.space_group_name_H-M   'P 1'
#
loop_
_entity.id
_entity.type
_entity.pdbx_description
1 polymer ?
#
loop_
_entity_poly.entity_id
_entity_poly.type
_entity_poly.pdbx_seq_one_letter_code
_entity_poly.pdbx_strand_id
1 'polypeptide(L)'
;MPYLFLLFILMPIIEIAVLIQVGRSIGVLLTIAIVIATAILGTAMLRHQGMATLRKAQTRMQSGEMPAQQLLEGLLLVVGGVLLLTP
;
A
#
# COMPACT_ATOMS: atom_id res chain seq x y z
N MET A 1 -4.67 -17.84 14.58
CA MET A 1 -5.15 -18.01 13.20
C MET A 1 -6.57 -17.49 12.92
N PRO A 2 -7.60 -17.62 13.80
CA PRO A 2 -8.95 -17.10 13.46
C PRO A 2 -9.02 -15.56 13.42
N TYR A 3 -8.18 -14.87 14.20
CA TYR A 3 -8.17 -13.40 14.27
C TYR A 3 -7.78 -12.71 12.96
N LEU A 4 -6.81 -13.26 12.21
CA LEU A 4 -6.40 -12.70 10.91
C LEU A 4 -7.50 -12.81 9.87
N PHE A 5 -8.22 -13.94 9.86
CA PHE A 5 -9.36 -14.15 8.99
C PHE A 5 -10.50 -13.16 9.31
N LEU A 6 -10.76 -12.94 10.60
CA LEU A 6 -11.75 -11.96 11.05
C LEU A 6 -11.39 -10.54 10.60
N LEU A 7 -10.12 -10.15 10.78
CA LEU A 7 -9.62 -8.83 10.41
C LEU A 7 -9.73 -8.61 8.90
N PHE A 8 -9.40 -9.62 8.08
CA PHE A 8 -9.53 -9.56 6.63
C PHE A 8 -10.97 -9.37 6.14
N ILE A 9 -11.97 -9.88 6.87
CA ILE A 9 -13.38 -9.68 6.52
C ILE A 9 -13.89 -8.33 7.06
N LEU A 10 -13.59 -8.01 8.31
CA LEU A 10 -14.10 -6.81 8.97
C LEU A 10 -13.51 -5.53 8.38
N MET A 11 -12.25 -5.54 7.98
CA MET A 11 -11.57 -4.35 7.48
C MET A 11 -12.24 -3.78 6.21
N PRO A 12 -12.50 -4.56 5.13
CA PRO A 12 -13.24 -4.06 3.97
C PRO A 12 -14.67 -3.61 4.27
N ILE A 13 -15.34 -4.26 5.23
CA ILE A 13 -16.70 -3.86 5.65
C ILE A 13 -16.67 -2.47 6.29
N ILE A 14 -15.69 -2.22 7.16
CA ILE A 14 -15.50 -0.93 7.82
C ILE A 14 -15.11 0.14 6.79
N GLU A 15 -14.19 -0.17 5.87
CA GLU A 15 -13.80 0.71 4.76
C GLU A 15 -15.01 1.19 3.97
N ILE A 16 -15.85 0.26 3.49
CA ILE A 16 -17.05 0.61 2.71
C ILE A 16 -18.02 1.45 3.56
N ALA A 17 -18.21 1.13 4.83
CA ALA A 17 -19.07 1.91 5.72
C ALA A 17 -18.58 3.36 5.87
N VAL A 18 -17.26 3.56 6.03
CA VAL A 18 -16.64 4.89 6.11
C VAL A 18 -16.79 5.63 4.78
N LEU A 19 -16.51 4.98 3.65
CA LEU A 19 -16.66 5.58 2.32
C LEU A 19 -18.10 6.00 2.04
N ILE A 20 -19.10 5.23 2.47
CA ILE A 20 -20.51 5.61 2.36
C ILE A 20 -20.81 6.83 3.26
N GLN A 21 -20.28 6.85 4.49
CA GLN A 21 -20.49 7.97 5.41
C GLN A 21 -19.88 9.27 4.88
N VAL A 22 -18.66 9.21 4.34
CA VAL A 22 -17.99 10.34 3.69
C VAL A 22 -18.71 10.73 2.39
N GLY A 23 -19.13 9.74 1.59
CA GLY A 23 -19.93 9.98 0.39
C GLY A 23 -21.24 10.72 0.65
N ARG A 24 -21.85 10.50 1.82
CA ARG A 24 -23.04 11.25 2.25
C ARG A 24 -22.74 12.67 2.73
N SER A 25 -21.55 12.94 3.28
CA SER A 25 -21.20 14.26 3.81
C SER A 25 -20.64 15.21 2.74
N ILE A 26 -19.79 14.71 1.84
CA ILE A 26 -19.11 15.54 0.82
C ILE A 26 -19.47 15.19 -0.63
N GLY A 27 -20.31 14.17 -0.83
CA GLY A 27 -20.71 13.68 -2.14
C GLY A 27 -19.84 12.52 -2.65
N VAL A 28 -20.49 11.59 -3.35
CA VAL A 28 -19.86 10.35 -3.86
C VAL A 28 -18.75 10.67 -4.87
N LEU A 29 -18.97 11.61 -5.79
CA LEU A 29 -17.96 11.99 -6.79
C LEU A 29 -16.67 12.51 -6.16
N LEU A 30 -16.79 13.38 -5.15
CA LEU A 30 -15.63 13.93 -4.47
C LEU A 30 -14.91 12.86 -3.63
N THR A 31 -15.66 11.95 -3.00
CA THR A 31 -15.10 10.81 -2.26
C THR A 31 -14.28 9.91 -3.17
N ILE A 32 -14.82 9.54 -4.34
CA ILE A 32 -14.10 8.75 -5.35
C ILE A 32 -12.86 9.49 -5.84
N ALA A 33 -12.95 10.80 -6.10
CA ALA A 33 -11.81 11.60 -6.53
C ALA A 33 -10.68 11.60 -5.48
N ILE A 34 -11.02 11.68 -4.20
CA ILE A 34 -10.04 11.60 -3.09
C ILE A 34 -9.41 10.21 -3.01
N VAL A 35 -10.19 9.13 -3.12
CA VAL A 35 -9.66 7.75 -3.14
C VAL A 35 -8.71 7.55 -4.31
N ILE A 36 -9.06 8.02 -5.51
CA ILE A 36 -8.18 7.93 -6.67
C ILE A 36 -6.92 8.78 -6.47
N ALA A 37 -7.06 10.01 -5.97
CA ALA A 37 -5.92 10.88 -5.73
C ALA A 37 -4.93 10.27 -4.72
N THR A 38 -5.44 9.71 -3.62
CA THR A 38 -4.61 9.04 -2.62
C THR A 38 -3.95 7.77 -3.16
N ALA A 39 -4.67 6.97 -3.97
CA ALA A 39 -4.09 5.81 -4.64
C ALA A 39 -2.95 6.19 -5.62
N ILE A 40 -3.12 7.27 -6.38
CA ILE A 40 -2.07 7.79 -7.28
C ILE A 40 -0.85 8.24 -6.47
N LEU A 41 -1.06 9.05 -5.43
CA LEU A 41 0.02 9.57 -4.58
C LEU A 41 0.78 8.42 -3.90
N GLY A 42 0.06 7.49 -3.28
CA GLY A 42 0.66 6.33 -2.61
C GLY A 42 1.43 5.44 -3.58
N THR A 43 0.86 5.14 -4.75
CA THR A 43 1.54 4.35 -5.78
C THR A 43 2.80 5.05 -6.30
N ALA A 44 2.77 6.37 -6.48
CA ALA A 44 3.94 7.15 -6.87
C ALA A 44 5.05 7.05 -5.81
N MET A 45 4.70 7.15 -4.53
CA MET A 45 5.65 7.00 -3.42
C MET A 45 6.24 5.58 -3.37
N LEU A 46 5.41 4.55 -3.49
CA LEU A 46 5.85 3.15 -3.52
C LEU A 46 6.77 2.86 -4.70
N ARG A 47 6.48 3.40 -5.89
CA ARG A 47 7.36 3.31 -7.06
C ARG A 47 8.70 3.97 -6.80
N HIS A 48 8.71 5.17 -6.23
CA HIS A 48 9.95 5.88 -5.93
C HIS A 48 10.82 5.10 -4.92
N GLN A 49 10.22 4.63 -3.82
CA GLN A 49 10.92 3.83 -2.81
C GLN A 49 11.38 2.47 -3.35
N GLY A 50 10.53 1.77 -4.10
CA GLY A 50 10.87 0.48 -4.69
C GLY A 50 12.07 0.56 -5.62
N MET A 51 12.16 1.60 -6.45
CA MET A 51 13.29 1.79 -7.36
C MET A 51 14.57 2.12 -6.59
N ALA A 52 14.48 2.90 -5.53
CA ALA A 52 15.62 3.16 -4.65
C ALA A 52 16.10 1.88 -3.95
N THR A 53 15.19 1.06 -3.42
CA THR A 53 15.51 -0.22 -2.76
C THR A 53 16.13 -1.22 -3.74
N LEU A 54 15.60 -1.33 -4.96
CA LEU A 54 16.17 -2.18 -6.01
C LEU A 54 17.59 -1.76 -6.39
N ARG A 55 17.85 -0.46 -6.57
CA ARG A 55 19.20 0.05 -6.86
C ARG A 55 20.18 -0.29 -5.73
N LYS A 56 19.78 -0.06 -4.48
CA LYS A 56 20.60 -0.42 -3.30
C LYS A 56 20.90 -1.92 -3.23
N ALA A 57 19.90 -2.76 -3.52
CA ALA A 57 20.07 -4.21 -3.56
C ALA A 57 21.09 -4.61 -4.63
N GLN A 58 20.97 -4.06 -5.84
CA GLN A 58 21.91 -4.31 -6.94
C GLN A 58 23.34 -3.89 -6.57
N THR A 59 23.53 -2.72 -5.97
CA THR A 59 24.86 -2.26 -5.53
C THR A 59 25.49 -3.21 -4.52
N ARG A 60 24.73 -3.69 -3.52
CA ARG A 60 25.26 -4.66 -2.54
C ARG A 60 25.58 -6.02 -3.16
N MET A 61 24.74 -6.49 -4.07
CA MET A 61 25.03 -7.74 -4.80
C MET A 61 26.29 -7.62 -5.66
N GLN A 62 26.52 -6.46 -6.28
CA GLN A 62 27.75 -6.20 -7.05
C GLN A 62 29.00 -6.15 -6.17
N SER A 63 28.88 -5.74 -4.90
CA SER A 63 29.98 -5.80 -3.93
C SER A 63 30.15 -7.17 -3.26
N GLY A 64 29.41 -8.19 -3.69
CA GLY A 64 29.44 -9.54 -3.11
C GLY A 64 28.74 -9.66 -1.75
N GLU A 65 28.00 -8.62 -1.32
CA GLU A 65 27.25 -8.60 -0.07
C GLU A 65 25.80 -9.07 -0.29
N MET A 66 25.25 -9.79 0.68
CA MET A 66 23.85 -10.22 0.64
C MET A 66 22.90 -9.04 0.99
N PRO A 67 21.94 -8.67 0.12
CA PRO A 67 21.05 -7.53 0.34
C PRO A 67 19.81 -7.89 1.21
N ALA A 68 20.00 -8.58 2.33
CA ALA A 68 18.90 -9.11 3.14
C ALA A 68 17.90 -8.01 3.58
N GLN A 69 18.39 -6.84 3.97
CA GLN A 69 17.55 -5.72 4.37
C GLN A 69 16.71 -5.18 3.20
N GLN A 70 17.30 -5.04 2.01
CA GLN A 70 16.59 -4.51 0.85
C GLN A 70 15.52 -5.48 0.34
N LEU A 71 15.72 -6.79 0.53
CA LEU A 71 14.70 -7.79 0.24
C LEU A 71 13.49 -7.65 1.19
N LEU A 72 13.72 -7.45 2.49
CA LEU A 72 12.65 -7.19 3.45
C LEU A 72 11.92 -5.88 3.15
N GLU A 73 12.66 -4.81 2.86
CA GLU A 73 12.07 -3.53 2.43
C GLU A 73 11.22 -3.71 1.17
N GLY A 74 11.73 -4.46 0.18
CA GLY A 74 10.98 -4.79 -1.04
C GLY A 74 9.69 -5.56 -0.75
N LEU A 75 9.72 -6.54 0.16
CA LEU A 75 8.54 -7.28 0.58
C LEU A 75 7.50 -6.35 1.24
N LEU A 76 7.94 -5.49 2.15
CA LEU A 76 7.06 -4.53 2.84
C LEU A 76 6.45 -3.53 1.86
N LEU A 77 7.19 -3.09 0.84
CA LEU A 77 6.66 -2.23 -0.22
C LEU A 77 5.57 -2.92 -1.05
N VAL A 78 5.71 -4.22 -1.33
CA VAL A 78 4.67 -5.00 -2.02
C VAL A 78 3.42 -5.13 -1.15
N VAL A 79 3.59 -5.48 0.12
CA VAL A 79 2.46 -5.57 1.07
C VAL A 79 1.77 -4.21 1.21
N GLY A 80 2.53 -3.13 1.36
CA GLY A 80 2.00 -1.77 1.39
C GLY A 80 1.25 -1.39 0.11
N GLY A 81 1.73 -1.83 -1.06
CA GLY A 81 1.03 -1.64 -2.33
C GLY A 81 -0.31 -2.37 -2.40
N VAL A 82 -0.39 -3.60 -1.90
CA VAL A 82 -1.66 -4.34 -1.83
C VAL A 82 -2.64 -3.66 -0.88
N LEU A 83 -2.17 -3.22 0.30
CA LEU A 83 -2.99 -2.51 1.28
C LEU A 83 -3.38 -1.09 0.85
N LEU A 84 -2.68 -0.49 -0.11
CA LEU A 84 -3.07 0.79 -0.70
C LEU A 84 -4.22 0.64 -1.70
N LEU A 85 -4.38 -0.55 -2.29
CA LEU A 85 -5.46 -0.84 -3.23
C LEU A 85 -6.77 -1.18 -2.53
N THR A 86 -6.72 -1.54 -1.24
CA THR A 86 -7.88 -1.57 -0.36
C THR A 86 -8.23 -0.12 0.03
N PRO A 87 -9.42 0.38 -0.37
CA PRO A 87 -9.77 1.80 -0.27
C PRO A 87 -10.28 2.24 1.11
#